data_AF-A0A5X8YYM9-F1
#
_entry.id   AF-A0A5X8YYM9-F1
#
_cell.length_a   1.000
_cell.length_b   1.000
_cell.length_c   1.000
_cell.angle_alpha   90.00
_cell.angle_beta   90.00
_cell.angle_gamma   90.00
#
_symmetry.space_group_name_H-M   'P 1'
#
loop_
_entity.id
_entity.type
_entity.pdbx_description
1 polymer ?
#
loop_
_entity_poly.entity_id
_entity_poly.type
_entity_poly.pdbx_seq_one_letter_code
_entity_poly.pdbx_strand_id
1 'polypeptide(L)'
;MSRRNRKKSYNRGAGMGFEQALKSDPALNAFTFDGPYSVSGFDLLDNMYCADNGRWYETPVDFGGLARASRQTSWHQSALYFKRNALNGCFIP
;
A
#
# COMPACT_ATOMS: atom_id res chain seq x y z
N MET A 1 45.86 -37.25 -29.19
CA MET A 1 44.82 -36.64 -28.33
C MET A 1 45.32 -35.32 -27.77
N SER A 2 44.76 -34.18 -28.19
CA SER A 2 44.99 -32.89 -27.52
C SER A 2 43.86 -31.93 -27.87
N ARG A 3 42.94 -31.68 -26.92
CA ARG A 3 41.87 -30.69 -27.06
C ARG A 3 42.32 -29.42 -26.35
N ARG A 4 42.70 -28.39 -27.12
CA ARG A 4 42.96 -27.04 -26.60
C ARG A 4 41.65 -26.40 -26.16
N ASN A 5 41.55 -26.10 -24.87
CA ASN A 5 40.35 -25.58 -24.23
C ASN A 5 40.28 -24.05 -24.40
N ARG A 6 39.43 -23.56 -25.29
CA ARG A 6 39.29 -22.12 -25.59
C ARG A 6 38.22 -21.55 -24.66
N LYS A 7 38.63 -20.92 -23.55
CA LYS A 7 37.71 -20.21 -22.64
C LYS A 7 37.07 -19.04 -23.39
N LYS A 8 35.76 -19.11 -23.66
CA LYS A 8 34.95 -17.97 -24.12
C LYS A 8 34.79 -17.02 -22.94
N SER A 9 35.50 -15.89 -22.98
CA SER A 9 35.19 -14.74 -22.14
C SER A 9 33.83 -14.20 -22.58
N TYR A 10 32.81 -14.34 -21.74
CA TYR A 10 31.58 -13.57 -21.89
C TYR A 10 31.91 -12.14 -21.49
N ASN A 11 32.16 -11.31 -22.50
CA ASN A 11 32.22 -9.87 -22.32
C ASN A 11 30.82 -9.45 -21.86
N ARG A 12 30.64 -9.19 -20.56
CA ARG A 12 29.48 -8.48 -20.04
C ARG A 12 29.61 -7.05 -20.57
N GLY A 13 29.17 -6.85 -21.81
CA GLY A 13 28.89 -5.53 -22.32
C GLY A 13 27.97 -4.89 -21.30
N ALA A 14 28.43 -3.80 -20.69
CA ALA A 14 27.59 -2.93 -19.89
C ALA A 14 26.37 -2.62 -20.76
N GLY A 15 25.23 -3.21 -20.41
CA GLY A 15 23.97 -2.88 -21.06
C GLY A 15 23.81 -1.38 -20.96
N MET A 16 23.49 -0.74 -22.09
CA MET A 16 23.20 0.69 -22.15
C MET A 16 22.32 1.06 -20.97
N GLY A 17 22.76 2.02 -20.15
CA GLY A 17 21.98 2.47 -19.00
C GLY A 17 20.58 2.88 -19.45
N PHE A 18 19.57 2.64 -18.62
CA PHE A 18 18.17 2.99 -18.93
C PHE A 18 18.02 4.46 -19.38
N GLU A 19 18.86 5.35 -18.85
CA GLU A 19 18.94 6.76 -19.24
C GLU A 19 19.32 6.98 -20.71
N GLN A 20 20.20 6.13 -21.25
CA GLN A 20 20.64 6.20 -22.64
C GLN A 20 19.52 5.77 -23.59
N ALA A 21 18.73 4.77 -23.18
CA ALA A 21 17.56 4.32 -23.94
C ALA A 21 16.43 5.36 -23.92
N LEU A 22 16.19 6.03 -22.78
CA LEU A 22 15.22 7.13 -22.67
C LEU A 22 15.59 8.34 -23.54
N LYS A 23 16.88 8.69 -23.61
CA LYS A 23 17.36 9.78 -24.47
C LYS A 23 17.27 9.47 -25.96
N SER A 24 17.21 8.18 -26.32
CA SER A 24 17.20 7.74 -27.72
C SER A 24 15.82 7.76 -28.38
N ASP A 25 14.74 7.73 -27.58
CA ASP A 25 13.37 7.69 -28.09
C ASP A 25 12.52 8.81 -27.45
N PRO A 26 12.20 9.89 -28.18
CA PRO A 26 11.41 11.01 -27.66
C PRO A 26 9.94 10.64 -27.38
N ALA A 27 9.47 9.47 -27.82
CA ALA A 27 8.15 8.96 -27.44
C ALA A 27 8.13 8.28 -26.05
N LEU A 28 9.30 7.97 -25.49
CA LEU A 28 9.44 7.23 -24.24
C LEU A 28 9.61 8.19 -23.06
N ASN A 29 8.53 8.43 -22.31
CA ASN A 29 8.57 9.19 -21.07
C ASN A 29 8.46 8.23 -19.88
N ALA A 30 9.45 8.24 -18.98
CA ALA A 30 9.38 7.52 -17.71
C ALA A 30 9.34 8.52 -16.54
N PHE A 31 8.35 8.35 -15.65
CA PHE A 31 8.23 9.11 -14.42
C PHE A 31 8.79 8.27 -13.27
N THR A 32 9.79 8.81 -12.57
CA THR A 32 10.30 8.20 -11.33
C THR A 32 9.80 9.02 -10.16
N PHE A 33 9.10 8.37 -9.24
CA PHE A 33 8.79 8.96 -7.95
C PHE A 33 10.05 8.87 -7.09
N ASP A 34 10.70 10.01 -6.86
CA ASP A 34 11.91 10.08 -6.04
C ASP A 34 11.56 9.87 -4.55
N GLY A 35 12.37 9.07 -3.84
CA GLY A 35 12.29 8.83 -2.40
C GLY A 35 11.50 7.59 -1.92
N PRO A 36 11.90 6.96 -0.80
CA PRO A 36 11.07 5.96 -0.13
C PRO A 36 9.89 6.67 0.55
N TYR A 37 8.69 6.53 -0.02
CA TYR A 37 7.47 7.00 0.62
C TYR A 37 7.14 6.08 1.79
N SER A 38 7.02 6.62 3.00
CA SER A 38 6.46 5.85 4.11
C SER A 38 4.99 5.59 3.82
N VAL A 39 4.68 4.40 3.32
CA VAL A 39 3.31 3.91 3.31
C VAL A 39 2.95 3.65 4.78
N SER A 40 2.34 4.64 5.44
CA SER A 40 1.59 4.35 6.66
C SER A 40 0.54 3.34 6.27
N GLY A 41 0.66 2.11 6.78
CA GLY A 41 -0.06 0.94 6.28
C GLY A 41 -1.55 1.23 6.15
N PHE A 42 -2.02 1.29 4.90
CA PHE A 42 -3.44 1.16 4.61
C PHE A 42 -3.86 -0.21 5.13
N ASP A 43 -4.93 -0.25 5.92
CA ASP A 43 -5.48 -1.52 6.35
C ASP A 43 -5.99 -2.24 5.10
N LEU A 44 -5.94 -3.58 5.07
CA LEU A 44 -6.33 -4.36 3.89
C LEU A 44 -7.76 -4.01 3.44
N LEU A 45 -8.61 -3.62 4.39
CA LEU A 45 -10.00 -3.21 4.18
C LEU A 45 -10.15 -1.80 3.56
N ASP A 46 -9.14 -0.92 3.66
CA ASP A 46 -9.16 0.40 3.01
C ASP A 46 -9.19 0.29 1.47
N ASN A 47 -8.73 -0.86 0.94
CA ASN A 47 -8.74 -1.15 -0.50
C ASN A 47 -10.03 -1.86 -0.98
N MET A 48 -10.91 -2.30 -0.06
CA MET A 48 -12.15 -3.01 -0.40
C MET A 48 -13.34 -2.09 -0.64
N TYR A 49 -13.13 -0.77 -0.68
CA TYR A 49 -14.18 0.24 -0.87
C TYR A 49 -14.94 0.12 -2.21
N CYS A 50 -14.53 -0.76 -3.13
CA CYS A 50 -15.21 -0.98 -4.42
C CYS A 50 -15.70 -2.43 -4.62
N ALA A 51 -15.69 -3.27 -3.58
CA ALA A 51 -15.93 -4.71 -3.74
C ALA A 51 -17.40 -5.12 -3.97
N ASP A 52 -18.40 -4.24 -3.75
CA ASP A 52 -19.82 -4.60 -3.95
C ASP A 52 -20.70 -3.49 -4.57
N ASN A 53 -20.44 -3.09 -5.81
CA ASN A 53 -21.13 -1.95 -6.46
C ASN A 53 -22.62 -2.19 -6.84
N GLY A 54 -23.52 -2.30 -5.86
CA GLY A 54 -24.96 -2.38 -6.09
C GLY A 54 -25.67 -1.02 -6.18
N ARG A 55 -25.41 -0.14 -5.19
CA ARG A 55 -25.89 1.25 -5.10
C ARG A 55 -25.00 2.00 -4.10
N TRP A 56 -23.79 2.35 -4.52
CA TRP A 56 -22.77 2.90 -3.63
C TRP A 56 -23.13 4.32 -3.19
N TYR A 57 -23.45 4.49 -1.90
CA TYR A 57 -23.48 5.80 -1.26
C TYR A 57 -22.19 5.96 -0.49
N GLU A 58 -21.28 6.77 -1.04
CA GLU A 58 -20.08 7.19 -0.33
C GLU A 58 -20.50 8.18 0.76
N THR A 59 -20.36 7.79 2.02
CA THR A 59 -20.62 8.72 3.11
C THR A 59 -19.63 9.87 3.04
N PRO A 60 -20.03 11.13 3.31
CA PRO A 60 -19.10 12.27 3.33
C PRO A 60 -18.10 12.22 4.52
N VAL A 61 -17.96 11.06 5.15
CA VAL A 61 -17.21 10.82 6.38
C VAL A 61 -16.47 9.48 6.22
N ASP A 62 -15.17 9.49 6.52
CA ASP A 62 -14.33 8.28 6.52
C ASP A 62 -14.63 7.42 7.76
N PHE A 63 -15.15 6.21 7.54
CA PHE A 63 -15.45 5.28 8.61
C PHE A 63 -14.19 4.74 9.32
N GLY A 64 -13.08 4.58 8.62
CA GLY A 64 -11.81 4.12 9.19
C GLY A 64 -11.26 5.15 10.18
N GLY A 65 -11.19 6.41 9.73
CA GLY A 65 -10.85 7.56 10.56
C GLY A 65 -11.79 7.72 11.76
N LEU A 66 -13.10 7.58 11.55
CA LEU A 66 -14.10 7.69 12.61
C LEU A 66 -13.94 6.59 13.68
N ALA A 67 -13.68 5.35 13.27
CA ALA A 67 -13.43 4.25 14.18
C ALA A 67 -12.19 4.49 15.05
N ARG A 68 -11.13 5.05 14.47
CA ARG A 68 -9.89 5.41 15.19
C ARG A 68 -10.08 6.61 16.12
N ALA A 69 -10.90 7.58 15.73
CA ALA A 69 -11.18 8.79 16.51
C ALA A 69 -11.75 8.47 17.91
N SER A 70 -12.58 7.42 18.03
CA SER A 70 -13.13 6.98 19.32
C SER A 70 -12.06 6.64 20.37
N ARG A 71 -10.89 6.19 19.92
CA ARG A 71 -9.74 5.83 20.77
C ARG A 71 -8.81 7.01 21.04
N GLN A 72 -8.91 8.08 20.27
CA GLN A 72 -8.06 9.27 20.42
C GLN A 72 -8.65 10.33 21.35
N THR A 73 -9.95 10.25 21.68
CA THR A 73 -10.60 11.19 22.60
C THR A 73 -10.43 10.77 24.06
N SER A 74 -9.49 11.40 24.78
CA SER A 74 -9.21 11.06 26.19
C SER A 74 -10.44 11.20 27.12
N TRP A 75 -11.32 12.17 26.85
CA TRP A 75 -12.48 12.48 27.69
C TRP A 75 -13.67 11.54 27.45
N HIS A 76 -13.93 11.16 26.20
CA HIS A 76 -15.11 10.35 25.88
C HIS A 76 -14.81 8.86 25.76
N GLN A 77 -13.54 8.48 25.60
CA GLN A 77 -13.12 7.08 25.49
C GLN A 77 -13.57 6.24 26.69
N SER A 78 -13.40 6.74 27.92
CA SER A 78 -13.75 5.99 29.14
C SER A 78 -15.26 5.71 29.24
N ALA A 79 -16.10 6.71 28.94
CA ALA A 79 -17.55 6.57 28.95
C ALA A 79 -18.05 5.60 27.86
N LEU A 80 -17.45 5.66 26.66
CA LEU A 80 -17.76 4.75 25.55
C LEU A 80 -17.42 3.30 25.91
N TYR A 81 -16.24 3.06 26.51
CA TYR A 81 -15.86 1.71 26.93
C TYR A 81 -16.72 1.19 28.09
N PHE A 82 -17.06 2.04 29.07
CA PHE A 82 -17.95 1.65 30.15
C PHE A 82 -19.30 1.17 29.61
N LYS A 83 -19.94 1.97 28.73
CA LYS A 83 -21.26 1.63 28.17
C LYS A 83 -21.19 0.36 27.31
N ARG A 84 -20.16 0.21 26.47
CA ARG A 84 -19.91 -1.03 25.72
C ARG A 84 -19.85 -2.25 26.65
N ASN A 85 -19.06 -2.16 27.71
CA ASN A 85 -18.84 -3.29 28.62
C ASN A 85 -20.11 -3.65 29.41
N ALA A 86 -20.89 -2.64 29.84
CA ALA A 86 -22.17 -2.87 30.49
C ALA A 86 -23.16 -3.63 29.60
N LEU A 87 -23.30 -3.20 28.33
CA LEU A 87 -24.17 -3.88 27.36
C LEU A 87 -23.69 -5.31 27.08
N ASN A 88 -22.37 -5.50 26.95
CA ASN A 88 -21.80 -6.83 26.74
C ASN A 88 -22.02 -7.76 27.95
N GLY A 89 -22.02 -7.22 29.17
CA GLY A 89 -22.35 -7.98 30.39
C GLY A 89 -23.82 -8.37 30.50
N CYS A 90 -24.71 -7.64 29.82
CA CYS A 90 -26.15 -7.93 29.78
C CYS A 90 -26.55 -8.80 28.57
N PHE A 91 -25.60 -9.16 27.70
CA PHE A 91 -25.89 -9.94 26.50
C PHE A 91 -26.13 -11.42 26.83
N ILE A 92 -27.24 -11.96 26.34
CA ILE A 92 -27.59 -13.38 26.42
C ILE A 92 -27.62 -13.89 24.97
N PRO A 93 -26.77 -14.87 24.60
CA PRO A 93 -26.64 -15.36 23.22
C PRO A 93 -27.84 -16.18 22.76
#